data_AF-A0A368F521-F1
#
_entry.id   AF-A0A368F521-F1
#
_cell.length_a   1.000
_cell.length_b   1.000
_cell.length_c   1.000
_cell.angle_alpha   90.00
_cell.angle_beta   90.00
_cell.angle_gamma   90.00
#
_symmetry.space_group_name_H-M   'P 1'
#
loop_
_entity.id
_entity.type
_entity.pdbx_description
1 polymer ?
#
loop_
_entity_poly.entity_id
_entity_poly.type
_entity_poly.pdbx_seq_one_letter_code
_entity_poly.pdbx_strand_id
1 'polypeptide(L)'
;MPGNLGLFDMAEALKFIHTNAESFGGDPSRITVWGHSAGSAAVGQLILSPVTRDYIPRSIEMSGSAWASFAQGAAVANYSLELAQVEL
;
A
#
# COMPACT_ATOMS: atom_id res chain seq x y z
N MET A 1 -1.89 16.29 8.64
CA MET A 1 -1.07 15.17 8.11
C MET A 1 -1.63 14.75 6.75
N PRO A 2 -0.80 14.47 5.73
CA PRO A 2 -1.27 14.22 4.35
C PRO A 2 -1.99 12.87 4.13
N GLY A 3 -2.16 12.03 5.16
CA GLY A 3 -2.85 10.73 5.08
C GLY A 3 -1.96 9.58 4.57
N ASN A 4 -2.56 8.40 4.38
CA ASN A 4 -1.94 7.22 3.74
C ASN A 4 -0.62 6.72 4.34
N LEU A 5 -0.33 7.01 5.61
CA LEU A 5 0.96 6.64 6.23
C LEU A 5 1.28 5.14 6.11
N GLY A 6 0.30 4.26 6.34
CA GLY A 6 0.51 2.82 6.16
C GLY A 6 0.86 2.40 4.72
N LEU A 7 0.38 3.12 3.70
CA LEU A 7 0.80 2.88 2.31
C LEU A 7 2.22 3.38 2.06
N PHE A 8 2.62 4.48 2.69
CA PHE A 8 4.01 4.96 2.63
C PHE A 8 4.98 4.02 3.36
N ASP A 9 4.55 3.39 4.46
CA ASP A 9 5.33 2.34 5.12
C ASP A 9 5.54 1.14 4.18
N MET A 10 4.49 0.70 3.49
CA MET A 10 4.59 -0.35 2.47
C MET A 10 5.48 0.07 1.29
N ALA A 11 5.42 1.34 0.88
CA ALA A 11 6.28 1.86 -0.18
C ALA A 11 7.77 1.81 0.20
N GLU A 12 8.10 2.19 1.43
CA GLU A 12 9.49 2.12 1.92
C GLU A 12 9.95 0.66 2.06
N ALA A 13 9.06 -0.24 2.50
CA ALA A 13 9.35 -1.68 2.53
C ALA A 13 9.65 -2.24 1.13
N LEU A 14 8.88 -1.84 0.10
CA LEU A 14 9.12 -2.24 -1.28
C LEU A 14 10.45 -1.71 -1.81
N LYS A 15 10.78 -0.46 -1.53
CA LYS A 15 12.06 0.13 -1.89
C LYS A 15 13.21 -0.59 -1.20
N PHE A 16 13.07 -0.95 0.08
CA PHE A 16 14.04 -1.75 0.80
C PHE A 16 14.25 -3.11 0.14
N ILE A 17 13.17 -3.83 -0.17
CA ILE A 17 13.25 -5.13 -0.85
C ILE A 17 13.91 -4.98 -2.20
N HIS A 18 13.48 -4.03 -3.03
CA HIS A 18 14.06 -3.79 -4.35
C HIS A 18 15.55 -3.46 -4.29
N THR A 19 15.98 -2.68 -3.29
CA THR A 19 17.39 -2.29 -3.12
C THR A 19 18.26 -3.45 -2.64
N ASN A 20 17.71 -4.38 -1.84
CA ASN A 20 18.50 -5.39 -1.14
C ASN A 20 18.30 -6.81 -1.67
N ALA A 21 17.33 -7.07 -2.54
CA ALA A 21 16.97 -8.42 -2.99
C ALA A 21 18.16 -9.24 -3.49
N GLU A 22 19.06 -8.63 -4.29
CA GLU A 22 20.24 -9.30 -4.84
C GLU A 22 21.18 -9.82 -3.75
N SER A 23 21.33 -9.10 -2.64
CA SER A 23 22.16 -9.52 -1.49
C SER A 23 21.64 -10.81 -0.82
N PHE A 24 20.38 -11.16 -1.07
CA PHE A 24 19.76 -12.40 -0.59
C PHE A 24 19.54 -13.43 -1.71
N GLY A 25 20.13 -13.22 -2.89
CA GLY A 25 19.94 -14.09 -4.06
C GLY A 25 18.58 -13.93 -4.76
N GLY A 26 17.84 -12.87 -4.44
CA GLY A 26 16.63 -12.47 -5.14
C GLY A 26 16.93 -11.70 -6.43
N ASP A 27 15.88 -11.45 -7.20
CA ASP A 27 15.95 -10.67 -8.44
C ASP A 27 14.94 -9.50 -8.36
N PRO A 28 15.42 -8.25 -8.23
CA PRO A 28 14.54 -7.09 -8.06
C PRO A 28 13.62 -6.86 -9.27
N SER A 29 14.01 -7.31 -10.47
CA SER A 29 13.17 -7.23 -11.67
C SER A 29 12.02 -8.26 -11.71
N ARG A 30 11.97 -9.17 -10.72
CA ARG A 30 10.98 -10.24 -10.60
C ARG A 30 10.22 -10.20 -9.29
N ILE A 31 10.08 -9.03 -8.65
CA ILE A 31 9.24 -8.90 -7.45
C ILE A 31 7.77 -9.16 -7.79
N THR A 32 7.09 -9.95 -6.96
CA THR A 32 5.63 -10.13 -7.01
C THR A 32 5.05 -9.69 -5.67
N VAL A 33 4.14 -8.72 -5.68
CA VAL A 33 3.43 -8.29 -4.48
C VAL A 33 2.05 -8.94 -4.44
N TRP A 34 1.68 -9.51 -3.29
CA TRP A 34 0.43 -10.24 -3.12
C TRP A 34 -0.32 -9.74 -1.88
N GLY A 35 -1.65 -9.72 -1.93
CA GLY A 35 -2.47 -9.39 -0.78
C GLY A 35 -3.91 -9.91 -0.86
N HIS A 36 -4.55 -10.02 0.30
CA HIS A 36 -5.95 -10.43 0.47
C HIS A 36 -6.78 -9.33 1.16
N SER A 37 -8.04 -9.15 0.75
CA SER A 37 -8.97 -8.16 1.35
C SER A 37 -8.38 -6.73 1.33
N ALA A 38 -8.25 -6.06 2.47
CA ALA A 38 -7.58 -4.76 2.58
C ALA A 38 -6.14 -4.79 2.05
N GLY A 39 -5.43 -5.93 2.19
CA GLY A 39 -4.11 -6.11 1.58
C GLY A 39 -4.18 -6.12 0.06
N SER A 40 -5.21 -6.73 -0.53
CA SER A 40 -5.44 -6.69 -1.98
C SER A 40 -5.71 -5.28 -2.48
N ALA A 41 -6.53 -4.52 -1.72
CA ALA A 41 -6.75 -3.10 -2.00
C ALA A 41 -5.45 -2.29 -1.95
N ALA A 42 -4.59 -2.55 -0.96
CA ALA A 42 -3.28 -1.92 -0.86
C ALA A 42 -2.36 -2.31 -2.02
N VAL A 43 -2.33 -3.58 -2.45
CA VAL A 43 -1.57 -4.01 -3.64
C VAL A 43 -2.02 -3.22 -4.87
N GLY A 44 -3.33 -3.13 -5.11
CA GLY A 44 -3.89 -2.31 -6.20
C GLY A 44 -3.46 -0.84 -6.11
N GLN A 45 -3.43 -0.25 -4.92
CA GLN A 45 -2.96 1.13 -4.71
C GLN A 45 -1.45 1.28 -4.98
N LEU A 46 -0.64 0.31 -4.57
CA LEU A 46 0.81 0.32 -4.75
C LEU A 46 1.22 0.15 -6.22
N ILE A 47 0.52 -0.67 -7.00
CA ILE A 47 0.82 -0.81 -8.44
C ILE A 47 0.37 0.40 -9.28
N LEU A 48 -0.63 1.16 -8.80
CA LEU A 48 -1.09 2.38 -9.47
C LEU A 48 -0.26 3.61 -9.09
N SER A 49 0.30 3.63 -7.89
CA SER A 49 1.02 4.77 -7.35
C SER A 49 2.32 5.05 -8.12
N PRO A 50 2.60 6.31 -8.51
CA PRO A 50 3.87 6.69 -9.11
C PRO A 50 5.07 6.53 -8.17
N VAL A 51 4.83 6.37 -6.86
CA VAL A 51 5.89 6.17 -5.85
C VAL A 51 6.43 4.74 -5.89
N THR A 52 5.62 3.75 -6.28
CA THR A 52 5.91 2.33 -6.07
C THR A 52 5.80 1.46 -7.32
N ARG A 53 5.06 1.89 -8.35
CA ARG A 53 4.77 1.07 -9.54
C ARG A 53 6.03 0.53 -10.24
N ASP A 54 7.13 1.27 -10.20
CA ASP A 54 8.37 0.87 -10.87
C ASP A 54 9.13 -0.24 -10.12
N TYR A 55 8.75 -0.54 -8.86
CA TYR A 55 9.31 -1.64 -8.07
C TYR A 55 8.48 -2.94 -8.14
N ILE A 56 7.28 -2.90 -8.73
CA ILE A 56 6.30 -3.99 -8.68
C ILE A 56 5.95 -4.47 -10.10
N PRO A 57 6.77 -5.35 -10.69
CA PRO A 57 6.49 -5.85 -12.04
C PRO A 57 5.29 -6.80 -12.07
N ARG A 58 4.90 -7.40 -10.94
CA ARG A 58 3.79 -8.37 -10.87
C ARG A 58 2.98 -8.19 -9.58
N SER A 59 1.66 -8.36 -9.70
CA SER A 59 0.75 -8.36 -8.55
C SER A 59 -0.20 -9.56 -8.55
N ILE A 60 -0.69 -9.92 -7.37
CA ILE A 60 -1.81 -10.83 -7.19
C ILE A 60 -2.76 -10.23 -6.14
N GLU A 61 -4.00 -10.03 -6.55
CA GLU A 61 -5.04 -9.34 -5.79
C GLU A 61 -6.18 -10.30 -5.46
N MET A 62 -6.32 -10.69 -4.19
CA MET A 62 -7.33 -11.65 -3.74
C MET A 62 -8.44 -10.99 -2.92
N SER A 63 -9.67 -11.04 -3.43
CA SER A 63 -10.88 -10.60 -2.71
C SER A 63 -10.83 -9.16 -2.17
N GLY A 64 -10.21 -8.25 -2.92
CA GLY A 64 -10.21 -6.81 -2.67
C GLY A 64 -9.60 -6.06 -3.86
N SER A 65 -9.85 -4.76 -3.97
CA SER A 65 -9.31 -3.93 -5.05
C SER A 65 -9.11 -2.49 -4.59
N ALA A 66 -8.26 -1.74 -5.29
CA ALA A 66 -8.04 -0.32 -5.02
C ALA A 66 -9.34 0.52 -5.10
N TRP A 67 -10.35 0.01 -5.80
CA TRP A 67 -11.63 0.68 -6.05
C TRP A 67 -12.78 0.13 -5.19
N ALA A 68 -12.52 -0.83 -4.31
CA ALA A 68 -13.55 -1.33 -3.41
C ALA A 68 -14.07 -0.20 -2.51
N SER A 69 -15.36 -0.22 -2.19
CA SER A 69 -16.01 0.85 -1.40
C SER A 69 -15.38 1.07 -0.03
N PHE A 70 -14.74 0.04 0.54
CA PHE A 70 -14.02 0.11 1.81
C PHE A 70 -12.56 0.56 1.67
N ALA A 71 -12.00 0.60 0.46
CA ALA A 71 -10.57 0.83 0.21
C ALA A 71 -10.19 2.33 0.16
N GLN A 72 -11.18 3.20 -0.07
CA GLN A 72 -11.00 4.65 -0.13
C GLN A 72 -12.06 5.31 0.77
N GLY A 73 -11.65 6.29 1.56
CA GLY A 73 -12.56 7.01 2.45
C GLY A 73 -12.37 8.51 2.32
N ALA A 74 -13.32 9.21 1.70
CA ALA A 74 -13.33 10.67 1.67
C ALA A 74 -13.55 11.29 3.07
N ALA A 75 -14.11 10.51 4.01
CA ALA A 75 -14.42 10.94 5.36
C ALA A 75 -13.28 10.71 6.38
N VAL A 76 -12.11 10.18 5.98
CA VAL A 76 -11.01 9.87 6.92
C VAL A 76 -10.58 11.10 7.72
N ALA A 77 -10.52 12.27 7.08
CA ALA A 77 -10.21 13.52 7.76
C ALA A 77 -11.28 13.91 8.80
N ASN A 78 -12.56 13.80 8.42
CA ASN A 78 -13.68 14.12 9.31
C ASN A 78 -13.72 13.17 10.52
N TYR A 79 -13.60 11.86 10.29
CA TYR A 79 -13.56 10.87 11.38
C TYR A 79 -12.36 11.08 12.31
N SER A 80 -11.22 11.48 11.77
CA SER A 80 -10.04 11.80 12.57
C SER A 80 -10.25 13.04 13.45
N LEU A 81 -10.94 14.07 12.91
CA LEU A 81 -11.31 15.28 13.66
C LEU A 81 -12.35 14.98 14.74
N GLU A 82 -13.38 14.19 14.40
CA GLU A 82 -14.40 13.75 15.35
C GLU A 82 -13.76 12.96 16.50
N LEU A 83 -12.90 11.99 16.18
CA LEU A 83 -12.15 11.21 17.18
C LEU A 83 -11.29 12.11 18.09
N ALA A 84 -10.63 13.13 17.52
CA ALA A 84 -9.80 14.06 18.29
C ALA A 84 -10.62 15.00 19.20
N GLN A 85 -11.90 15.21 18.90
CA GLN A 85 -12.81 16.02 19.71
C GLN A 85 -13.49 15.24 20.84
N VAL A 86 -13.45 13.91 20.80
CA VAL A 86 -13.88 13.08 21.95
C VAL A 86 -12.85 13.27 23.06
N GLU A 87 -13.13 14.21 23.97
CA GLU A 87 -12.35 14.41 25.19
C GLU A 87 -12.29 13.10 26.00
N LEU A 88 -11.09 12.74 26.45
CA LEU A 88 -10.85 11.75 27.52
C LEU A 88 -11.27 12.31 28.88
#